data_AF-A0A085YZG8-F1
#
_entry.id   AF-A0A085YZG8-F1
#
_cell.length_a   1.000
_cell.length_b   1.000
_cell.length_c   1.000
_cell.angle_alpha   90.00
_cell.angle_beta   90.00
_cell.angle_gamma   90.00
#
_symmetry.space_group_name_H-M   'P 1'
#
loop_
_entity.id
_entity.type
_entity.pdbx_description
1 polymer ?
#
loop_
_entity_poly.entity_id
_entity_poly.type
_entity_poly.pdbx_seq_one_letter_code
_entity_poly.pdbx_strand_id
1 'polypeptide(L)'
;MSKKDKYGLKFLKLTTDGNVGYNCIRKDGIVDKNNLLQFLSYLNISLTEFLLKEINDYIHNTKAPDYTPYDSMVLEHMDLKIHYPEFIIDDQPDTFPLADIRDLLQEWLVFLKS
;
A
#
# COMPACT_ATOMS: atom_id res chain seq x y z
N MET A 1 8.14 15.67 1.86
CA MET A 1 6.84 15.58 1.16
C MET A 1 6.24 14.22 1.48
N SER A 2 4.95 14.13 1.81
CA SER A 2 4.32 12.83 2.12
C SER A 2 4.32 11.93 0.88
N LYS A 3 4.34 10.60 1.06
CA LYS A 3 4.28 9.66 -0.06
C LYS A 3 2.94 9.75 -0.76
N LYS A 4 1.84 9.90 -0.01
CA LYS A 4 0.54 10.11 -0.65
C LYS A 4 0.55 11.34 -1.58
N ASP A 5 1.21 12.44 -1.20
CA ASP A 5 1.30 13.63 -2.07
C ASP A 5 2.22 13.38 -3.28
N LYS A 6 3.33 12.64 -3.10
CA LYS A 6 4.21 12.21 -4.21
C LYS A 6 3.44 11.44 -5.27
N TYR A 7 2.53 10.57 -4.85
CA TYR A 7 1.74 9.74 -5.74
C TYR A 7 0.40 10.37 -6.15
N GLY A 8 0.12 11.62 -5.76
CA GLY A 8 -1.15 12.27 -6.12
C GLY A 8 -2.37 11.60 -5.48
N LEU A 9 -2.23 11.05 -4.28
CA LEU A 9 -3.28 10.36 -3.54
C LEU A 9 -3.94 11.27 -2.49
N LYS A 10 -5.19 10.97 -2.18
CA LYS A 10 -5.99 11.62 -1.13
C LYS A 10 -6.67 10.56 -0.28
N PHE A 11 -6.49 10.67 1.03
CA PHE A 11 -7.17 9.84 2.02
C PHE A 11 -8.46 10.53 2.48
N LEU A 12 -9.55 9.76 2.55
CA LEU A 12 -10.90 10.25 2.82
C LEU A 12 -11.55 9.43 3.91
N LYS A 13 -12.13 10.13 4.90
CA LYS A 13 -13.00 9.54 5.91
C LYS A 13 -14.42 9.80 5.45
N LEU A 14 -15.15 8.73 5.16
CA LEU A 14 -16.51 8.77 4.65
C LEU A 14 -17.45 8.40 5.78
N THR A 15 -18.48 9.22 6.00
CA THR A 15 -19.53 8.92 6.98
C THR A 15 -20.84 8.76 6.23
N THR A 16 -21.38 7.55 6.17
CA THR A 16 -22.66 7.26 5.50
C THR A 16 -23.54 6.46 6.46
N ASP A 17 -24.75 6.96 6.74
CA ASP A 17 -25.74 6.32 7.62
C ASP A 17 -25.18 5.90 8.99
N GLY A 18 -24.30 6.73 9.56
CA GLY A 18 -23.65 6.47 10.85
C GLY A 18 -22.47 5.49 10.79
N ASN A 19 -22.20 4.88 9.65
CA ASN A 19 -21.02 4.05 9.43
C ASN A 19 -19.84 4.90 8.95
N VAL A 20 -18.68 4.68 9.55
CA VAL A 20 -17.41 5.30 9.14
C VAL A 20 -16.68 4.34 8.22
N GLY A 21 -16.44 4.78 7.00
CA GLY A 21 -15.57 4.12 6.03
C GLY A 21 -14.33 4.97 5.74
N TYR A 22 -13.30 4.33 5.19
CA TYR A 22 -12.06 4.99 4.78
C TYR A 22 -11.80 4.67 3.33
N ASN A 23 -11.28 5.64 2.57
CA ASN A 23 -11.03 5.49 1.15
C ASN A 23 -9.73 6.20 0.73
N CYS A 24 -9.05 5.68 -0.28
CA CYS A 24 -7.88 6.26 -0.92
C CYS A 24 -8.19 6.50 -2.40
N ILE A 25 -8.10 7.75 -2.85
CA ILE A 25 -8.43 8.14 -4.22
C ILE A 25 -7.30 8.94 -4.88
N ARG A 26 -7.33 9.04 -6.21
CA ARG A 26 -6.54 10.01 -6.98
C ARG A 26 -7.01 11.44 -6.71
N LYS A 27 -6.09 12.36 -6.42
CA LYS A 27 -6.39 13.77 -6.14
C LYS A 27 -6.88 14.53 -7.37
N ASP A 28 -6.33 14.20 -8.53
CA ASP A 28 -6.59 14.84 -9.83
C ASP A 28 -7.56 14.03 -10.71
N GLY A 29 -8.01 12.87 -10.26
CA GLY A 29 -8.85 11.95 -11.04
C GLY A 29 -8.14 11.37 -12.26
N ILE A 30 -6.82 11.55 -12.39
CA ILE A 30 -6.05 11.02 -13.52
C ILE A 30 -5.89 9.53 -13.36
N VAL A 31 -6.27 8.80 -14.39
CA VAL A 31 -6.15 7.35 -14.47
C VAL A 31 -4.76 7.02 -15.05
N ASP A 32 -3.80 6.71 -14.18
CA ASP A 32 -2.44 6.32 -14.54
C ASP A 32 -1.96 5.10 -13.72
N LYS A 33 -0.68 4.74 -13.84
CA LYS A 33 -0.08 3.62 -13.09
C LYS A 33 -0.26 3.71 -11.57
N ASN A 34 -0.27 4.91 -11.02
CA ASN A 34 -0.40 5.13 -9.59
C ASN A 34 -1.84 4.89 -9.09
N ASN A 35 -2.80 4.60 -9.99
CA ASN A 35 -4.12 4.09 -9.62
C ASN A 35 -4.04 2.80 -8.82
N LEU A 36 -3.05 1.96 -9.07
CA LEU A 36 -2.87 0.69 -8.35
C LEU A 36 -2.74 0.95 -6.85
N LEU A 37 -2.18 2.09 -6.44
CA LEU A 37 -2.05 2.50 -5.03
C LEU A 37 -3.38 2.79 -4.33
N GLN A 38 -4.50 2.83 -5.06
CA GLN A 38 -5.83 2.90 -4.44
C GLN A 38 -6.22 1.60 -3.75
N PHE A 39 -5.45 0.51 -3.89
CA PHE A 39 -5.63 -0.73 -3.12
C PHE A 39 -5.61 -0.51 -1.61
N LEU A 40 -4.98 0.59 -1.15
CA LEU A 40 -5.02 1.03 0.25
C LEU A 40 -6.45 1.09 0.81
N SER A 41 -7.44 1.39 -0.04
CA SER A 41 -8.86 1.43 0.33
C SER A 41 -9.40 0.09 0.80
N TYR A 42 -8.76 -1.03 0.44
CA TYR A 42 -9.11 -2.37 0.89
C TYR A 42 -8.47 -2.74 2.24
N LEU A 43 -7.52 -1.94 2.72
CA LEU A 43 -6.81 -2.21 3.96
C LEU A 43 -7.49 -1.52 5.15
N ASN A 44 -7.95 -2.33 6.09
CA ASN A 44 -8.29 -1.86 7.44
C ASN A 44 -7.03 -1.78 8.33
N ILE A 45 -7.19 -1.42 9.61
CA ILE A 45 -6.07 -1.27 10.54
C ILE A 45 -5.24 -2.55 10.64
N SER A 46 -5.88 -3.70 10.89
CA SER A 46 -5.21 -4.98 11.07
C SER A 46 -4.48 -5.44 9.80
N LEU A 47 -5.11 -5.29 8.63
CA LEU A 47 -4.50 -5.64 7.35
C LEU A 47 -3.31 -4.73 7.02
N THR A 48 -3.42 -3.43 7.33
CA THR A 48 -2.33 -2.46 7.15
C THR A 48 -1.15 -2.80 8.06
N GLU A 49 -1.40 -3.14 9.33
CA GLU A 49 -0.37 -3.55 10.27
C GLU A 49 0.31 -4.86 9.85
N PHE A 50 -0.45 -5.82 9.34
CA PHE A 50 0.08 -7.09 8.86
C PHE A 50 0.98 -6.91 7.64
N LEU A 51 0.52 -6.18 6.61
CA LEU A 51 1.34 -5.90 5.43
C LEU A 51 2.60 -5.09 5.77
N LEU A 52 2.49 -4.12 6.68
CA LEU A 52 3.66 -3.39 7.18
C LEU A 52 4.67 -4.32 7.85
N LYS A 53 4.19 -5.29 8.64
CA LYS A 53 5.06 -6.28 9.27
C LYS A 53 5.76 -7.14 8.22
N GLU A 54 5.04 -7.68 7.24
CA GLU A 54 5.63 -8.48 6.16
C GLU A 54 6.71 -7.72 5.40
N ILE A 55 6.45 -6.46 5.03
CA ILE A 55 7.43 -5.61 4.34
C ILE A 55 8.66 -5.36 5.22
N ASN A 56 8.46 -5.03 6.51
CA ASN A 56 9.56 -4.77 7.42
C ASN A 56 10.40 -6.03 7.69
N ASP A 57 9.75 -7.17 7.89
CA ASP A 57 10.41 -8.46 8.08
C ASP A 57 11.22 -8.82 6.82
N TYR A 58 10.66 -8.60 5.63
CA TYR A 58 11.37 -8.81 4.37
C TYR A 58 12.61 -7.91 4.26
N ILE A 59 12.45 -6.60 4.47
CA ILE A 59 13.56 -5.62 4.41
C ILE A 59 14.65 -5.92 5.46
N HIS A 60 14.27 -6.30 6.68
CA HIS A 60 15.24 -6.57 7.75
C HIS A 60 16.03 -7.86 7.50
N ASN A 61 15.42 -8.84 6.85
CA ASN A 61 16.03 -10.12 6.55
C ASN A 61 16.78 -10.15 5.19
N THR A 62 16.54 -9.18 4.30
CA THR A 62 17.32 -9.02 3.05
C THR A 62 18.75 -8.57 3.34
N LYS A 63 19.65 -9.55 3.51
CA LYS A 63 21.11 -9.35 3.53
C LYS A 63 21.81 -9.79 2.23
N ALA A 64 21.09 -10.36 1.28
CA ALA A 64 21.65 -10.95 0.06
C ALA A 64 20.81 -10.58 -1.20
N PRO A 65 21.45 -10.45 -2.38
CA PRO A 65 20.85 -9.94 -3.62
C PRO A 65 19.96 -10.95 -4.38
N ASP A 66 19.71 -12.15 -3.83
CA ASP A 66 19.04 -13.28 -4.48
C ASP A 66 17.71 -13.68 -3.83
N TYR A 67 17.09 -12.79 -3.05
CA TYR A 67 15.83 -13.10 -2.37
C TYR A 67 14.67 -13.27 -3.36
N THR A 68 14.02 -14.42 -3.27
CA THR A 68 12.78 -14.70 -4.00
C THR A 68 11.72 -13.66 -3.63
N PRO A 69 10.92 -13.17 -4.61
CA PRO A 69 9.71 -12.41 -4.32
C PRO A 69 8.84 -13.13 -3.28
N TYR A 70 8.24 -12.36 -2.37
CA TYR A 70 7.27 -12.87 -1.42
C TYR A 70 5.86 -12.41 -1.80
N ASP A 71 4.96 -13.36 -2.02
CA ASP A 71 3.54 -13.09 -2.28
C ASP A 71 2.81 -12.90 -0.95
N SER A 72 2.34 -11.69 -0.70
CA SER A 72 1.55 -11.35 0.49
C SER A 72 0.11 -11.85 0.35
N MET A 73 -0.39 -12.49 1.40
CA MET A 73 -1.75 -13.02 1.47
C MET A 73 -2.71 -12.06 2.20
N VAL A 74 -2.32 -10.79 2.40
CA VAL A 74 -3.14 -9.77 3.08
C VAL A 74 -4.48 -9.55 2.37
N LEU A 75 -4.47 -9.58 1.04
CA LEU A 75 -5.65 -9.39 0.22
C LEU A 75 -5.88 -10.64 -0.65
N GLU A 76 -7.04 -11.27 -0.53
CA GLU A 76 -7.37 -12.48 -1.30
C GLU A 76 -7.68 -12.20 -2.78
N HIS A 77 -8.04 -10.96 -3.12
CA HIS A 77 -8.53 -10.56 -4.44
C HIS A 77 -7.51 -9.75 -5.24
N MET A 78 -6.28 -9.61 -4.72
CA MET A 78 -5.24 -8.78 -5.31
C MET A 78 -3.87 -9.37 -4.97
N ASP A 79 -3.02 -9.54 -5.98
CA ASP A 79 -1.69 -10.09 -5.80
C ASP A 79 -0.73 -8.98 -5.37
N LEU A 80 -0.18 -9.07 -4.17
CA LEU A 80 0.77 -8.11 -3.62
C LEU A 80 2.13 -8.77 -3.46
N LYS A 81 3.10 -8.48 -4.35
CA LYS A 81 4.43 -9.08 -4.29
C LYS A 81 5.46 -8.13 -3.72
N ILE A 82 6.10 -8.55 -2.64
CA ILE A 82 7.23 -7.88 -2.00
C ILE A 82 8.51 -8.40 -2.66
N HIS A 83 9.17 -7.55 -3.45
CA HIS A 83 10.34 -7.95 -4.24
C HIS A 83 11.39 -6.84 -4.26
N TYR A 84 12.33 -6.85 -3.33
CA TYR A 84 13.28 -5.74 -3.16
C TYR A 84 14.08 -5.41 -4.46
N PRO A 85 14.19 -4.13 -4.88
CA PRO A 85 13.77 -2.90 -4.17
C PRO A 85 12.33 -2.46 -4.48
N GLU A 86 11.54 -3.30 -5.12
CA GLU A 86 10.24 -3.03 -5.70
C GLU A 86 9.08 -3.71 -4.94
N PHE A 87 7.88 -3.25 -5.26
CA PHE A 87 6.61 -3.80 -4.84
C PHE A 87 5.72 -3.86 -6.07
N ILE A 88 5.13 -5.02 -6.31
CA ILE A 88 4.38 -5.33 -7.52
C ILE A 88 2.93 -5.59 -7.11
N ILE A 89 1.99 -5.04 -7.87
CA ILE A 89 0.55 -5.19 -7.64
C ILE A 89 -0.05 -5.85 -8.88
N ASP A 90 -0.78 -6.95 -8.73
CA ASP A 90 -1.47 -7.70 -9.78
C ASP A 90 -0.58 -8.04 -11.00
N ASP A 91 0.69 -8.35 -10.73
CA ASP A 91 1.72 -8.63 -11.76
C ASP A 91 1.78 -7.56 -12.89
N GLN A 92 1.35 -6.34 -12.58
CA GLN A 92 1.36 -5.24 -13.53
C GLN A 92 2.81 -4.82 -13.86
N PRO A 93 3.06 -4.33 -15.08
CA PRO A 93 4.41 -3.94 -15.50
C PRO A 93 4.95 -2.72 -14.71
N ASP A 94 4.06 -1.92 -14.12
CA ASP A 94 4.43 -0.80 -13.27
C ASP A 94 4.70 -1.25 -11.83
N THR A 95 5.92 -1.01 -11.36
CA THR A 95 6.36 -1.32 -9.99
C THR A 95 6.47 -0.06 -9.14
N PHE A 96 6.45 -0.24 -7.82
CA PHE A 96 6.63 0.84 -6.86
C PHE A 96 7.85 0.56 -5.98
N PRO A 97 8.66 1.57 -5.62
CA PRO A 97 9.72 1.36 -4.64
C PRO A 97 9.15 0.83 -3.32
N LEU A 98 9.69 -0.28 -2.82
CA LEU A 98 9.18 -0.94 -1.61
C LEU A 98 9.24 -0.03 -0.38
N ALA A 99 10.30 0.78 -0.28
CA ALA A 99 10.43 1.80 0.76
C ALA A 99 9.30 2.84 0.71
N ASP A 100 8.85 3.21 -0.49
CA ASP A 100 7.75 4.16 -0.66
C ASP A 100 6.41 3.54 -0.27
N ILE A 101 6.19 2.26 -0.57
CA ILE A 101 4.99 1.53 -0.13
C ILE A 101 4.94 1.39 1.39
N ARG A 102 6.06 1.04 2.03
CA ARG A 102 6.16 1.00 3.50
C ARG A 102 5.78 2.34 4.12
N ASP A 103 6.37 3.43 3.64
CA ASP A 103 6.11 4.77 4.16
C ASP A 103 4.63 5.18 3.89
N LEU A 104 4.07 4.81 2.74
CA LEU A 104 2.66 5.07 2.39
C LEU A 104 1.67 4.29 3.28
N LEU A 105 1.98 3.03 3.59
CA LEU A 105 1.20 2.22 4.54
C LEU A 105 1.26 2.78 5.96
N GLN A 106 2.38 3.36 6.39
CA GLN A 106 2.46 4.07 7.67
C GLN A 106 1.57 5.31 7.68
N GLU A 107 1.61 6.11 6.62
CA GLU A 107 0.71 7.27 6.46
C GLU A 107 -0.77 6.83 6.49
N TRP A 108 -1.09 5.74 5.80
CA TRP A 108 -2.45 5.17 5.79
C TRP A 108 -2.87 4.68 7.19
N LEU A 109 -2.00 3.96 7.90
CA LEU A 109 -2.30 3.47 9.25
C LEU A 109 -2.56 4.61 10.24
N VAL A 110 -1.76 5.68 10.18
CA VAL A 110 -1.96 6.87 11.00
C VAL A 110 -3.33 7.49 10.72
N PHE A 111 -3.70 7.58 9.43
CA PHE A 111 -4.99 8.10 9.02
C PHE A 111 -6.17 7.23 9.51
N LEU A 112 -6.08 5.91 9.40
CA LEU A 112 -7.11 4.98 9.89
C LEU A 112 -7.34 5.06 11.40
N LYS A 113 -6.31 5.45 12.17
CA LYS A 113 -6.37 5.58 13.64
C LYS A 113 -6.84 6.97 14.10
N SER A 114 -7.14 7.89 13.18
CA SER A 114 -7.62 9.26 13.46
C SER A 114 -9.14 9.41 13.33
#